data_AF-A0A935ISV6-F1
#
_entry.id   AF-A0A935ISV6-F1
#
_cell.length_a   1.000
_cell.length_b   1.000
_cell.length_c   1.000
_cell.angle_alpha   90.00
_cell.angle_beta   90.00
_cell.angle_gamma   90.00
#
_symmetry.space_group_name_H-M   'P 1'
#
loop_
_entity.id
_entity.type
_entity.pdbx_description
1 polymer ?
#
loop_
_entity_poly.entity_id
_entity_poly.type
_entity_poly.pdbx_seq_one_letter_code
_entity_poly.pdbx_strand_id
1 'polypeptide(L)' 'MLRNWDRASMQHGVEIRMPFLDWRIVSFVFSLPGSSKVRNGFSKSIVRSAFKDKLPQNIVERKNKIGINAPMIEVAQWSS' A
#
# COMPACT_ATOMS: atom_id res chain seq x y z
N MET A 1 -11.21 2.38 2.44
CA MET A 1 -10.43 1.36 1.71
C MET A 1 -10.33 0.05 2.49
N LEU A 2 -9.72 0.01 3.69
CA LEU A 2 -9.60 -1.25 4.45
C LEU A 2 -10.94 -1.98 4.64
N ARG A 3 -11.96 -1.25 5.13
CA ARG A 3 -13.33 -1.78 5.28
C ARG A 3 -13.95 -2.29 3.97
N ASN A 4 -13.71 -1.62 2.85
CA ASN A 4 -14.31 -1.97 1.57
C ASN A 4 -13.70 -3.26 1.01
N TRP A 5 -12.38 -3.39 1.12
CA TRP A 5 -11.67 -4.60 0.70
C TRP A 5 -12.02 -5.78 1.59
N ASP A 6 -12.11 -5.57 2.91
CA ASP A 6 -12.53 -6.60 3.87
C ASP A 6 -13.92 -7.13 3.52
N ARG A 7 -14.91 -6.24 3.35
CA ARG A 7 -16.26 -6.59 2.94
C ARG A 7 -16.29 -7.36 1.61
N ALA A 8 -15.59 -6.87 0.59
CA ALA A 8 -15.53 -7.54 -0.71
C ALA A 8 -14.90 -8.93 -0.62
N SER A 9 -13.86 -9.10 0.20
CA SER A 9 -13.17 -10.39 0.36
C SER A 9 -14.06 -11.42 1.06
N MET A 10 -14.79 -11.01 2.11
CA MET A 10 -15.75 -11.87 2.82
C MET A 10 -16.92 -12.29 1.93
N GLN A 11 -17.39 -11.41 1.04
CA GLN A 11 -18.45 -11.73 0.07
C GLN A 11 -18.05 -12.85 -0.91
N HIS A 12 -16.75 -13.00 -1.18
CA HIS A 12 -16.23 -14.01 -2.09
C HIS A 12 -15.48 -15.16 -1.38
N GLY A 13 -15.51 -15.22 -0.05
CA GLY A 13 -14.83 -16.26 0.73
C GLY A 13 -13.30 -16.22 0.61
N VAL A 14 -12.72 -15.07 0.25
CA VAL A 14 -11.26 -14.89 0.10
C VAL A 14 -10.72 -14.16 1.32
N GLU A 15 -9.57 -14.58 1.84
CA GLU A 15 -8.87 -13.85 2.90
C GLU A 15 -7.85 -12.88 2.28
N ILE A 16 -7.95 -11.59 2.61
CA ILE A 16 -6.97 -10.58 2.21
C ILE A 16 -5.97 -10.30 3.33
N ARG A 17 -4.71 -10.11 2.98
CA ARG A 17 -3.65 -9.70 3.90
C ARG A 17 -3.09 -8.34 3.50
N MET A 18 -2.70 -7.55 4.50
CA MET A 18 -2.12 -6.22 4.33
C MET A 18 -0.72 -6.18 4.94
N PRO A 19 0.33 -6.70 4.25
CA PRO A 19 1.66 -6.87 4.83
C PRO A 19 2.26 -5.59 5.42
N PHE A 20 2.00 -4.43 4.81
CA PHE A 20 2.50 -3.13 5.31
C PHE A 20 1.84 -2.67 6.62
N LEU A 21 0.75 -3.31 7.06
CA LEU A 21 0.05 -3.02 8.31
C LEU A 21 0.48 -3.95 9.46
N ASP A 22 1.46 -4.83 9.25
CA ASP A 22 2.03 -5.65 10.32
C ASP A 22 2.64 -4.77 11.41
N TRP A 23 2.35 -5.09 12.67
CA TRP A 23 2.78 -4.29 13.82
C TRP A 23 4.30 -4.13 13.90
N ARG A 24 5.08 -5.14 13.49
CA ARG A 24 6.56 -5.08 13.52
C ARG A 24 7.08 -4.03 12.56
N ILE A 25 6.49 -3.99 11.36
CA ILE A 25 6.85 -3.01 10.33
C ILE A 25 6.42 -1.62 10.77
N VAL A 26 5.20 -1.48 11.31
CA VAL A 26 4.70 -0.20 11.82
C VAL A 26 5.63 0.33 12.93
N SER A 27 5.88 -0.45 13.98
CA SER A 27 6.75 -0.05 15.08
C SER A 27 8.14 0.36 14.60
N PHE A 28 8.75 -0.40 13.70
CA PHE A 28 10.04 -0.06 13.10
C PHE A 28 9.99 1.25 12.30
N VAL A 29 8.98 1.46 11.46
CA VAL A 29 8.87 2.69 10.66
C VAL A 29 8.59 3.91 11.54
N PHE A 30 7.92 3.74 12.67
CA PHE A 30 7.68 4.82 13.63
C PHE A 30 8.94 5.19 14.42
N SER A 31 9.88 4.27 14.65
CA SER A 31 11.15 4.58 15.32
C SER A 31 12.19 5.27 14.42
N LEU A 32 11.96 5.32 13.10
CA LEU A 32 12.90 5.91 12.15
C LEU A 32 12.71 7.43 11.99
N PRO A 33 13.80 8.18 11.69
CA PRO A 33 13.71 9.60 11.42
C PRO A 33 12.88 9.88 10.15
N GLY A 34 12.27 11.06 10.08
CA GLY A 34 11.43 11.47 8.95
C GLY A 34 12.16 11.44 7.60
N SER A 35 13.47 11.70 7.61
CA SER A 35 14.35 11.64 6.43
C SER A 35 14.47 10.23 5.83
N SER A 36 14.18 9.16 6.58
CA SER A 36 14.10 7.80 6.03
C SER A 36 12.83 7.57 5.22
N LYS A 37 11.76 8.34 5.48
CA LYS A 37 10.46 8.21 4.81
C LYS A 37 10.40 9.07 3.55
N VAL A 38 10.99 10.26 3.60
CA VAL A 38 11.05 11.22 2.50
C VAL A 38 12.48 11.72 2.34
N ARG A 39 13.08 11.52 1.16
CA ARG A 39 14.46 11.93 0.87
C ARG A 39 14.60 12.28 -0.61
N ASN A 40 15.37 13.34 -0.92
CA ASN A 40 15.73 13.74 -2.28
C ASN A 40 14.51 13.89 -3.23
N GLY A 41 13.38 14.41 -2.72
CA GLY A 41 12.14 14.57 -3.49
C GLY A 41 11.36 13.27 -3.74
N PHE A 42 11.77 12.16 -3.12
CA PHE A 42 11.06 10.88 -3.20
C PHE A 42 10.35 10.55 -1.89
N SER A 43 9.05 10.22 -2.00
CA SER A 43 8.29 9.58 -0.94
C SER A 43 8.58 8.09 -0.87
N LYS A 44 8.38 7.49 0.32
CA LYS A 44 8.63 6.06 0.59
C LYS A 44 10.10 5.67 0.33
N SER A 45 11.04 6.55 0.66
CA SER A 45 12.46 6.39 0.32
C SER A 45 13.02 5.06 0.84
N ILE A 46 12.77 4.70 2.11
CA ILE A 46 13.20 3.42 2.67
C ILE A 46 12.69 2.20 1.89
N VAL A 47 11.41 2.21 1.48
CA VAL A 47 10.82 1.10 0.70
C VAL A 47 11.47 1.03 -0.68
N ARG A 48 11.67 2.17 -1.34
CA ARG A 48 12.33 2.20 -2.65
C ARG A 48 13.77 1.66 -2.57
N SER A 49 14.53 2.06 -1.55
CA SER A 49 15.89 1.56 -1.34
C SER A 49 15.90 0.05 -1.06
N ALA A 50 14.98 -0.45 -0.23
CA ALA A 50 14.91 -1.88 0.11
C ALA A 50 14.61 -2.80 -1.09
N PHE A 51 13.95 -2.27 -2.13
CA PHE A 51 13.59 -3.03 -3.34
C PHE A 51 14.39 -2.63 -4.58
N LYS A 52 15.38 -1.74 -4.45
CA LYS A 52 16.16 -1.21 -5.59
C LYS A 52 16.80 -2.34 -6.42
N ASP A 53 17.30 -3.38 -5.75
CA ASP A 53 17.98 -4.50 -6.42
C ASP A 53 17.01 -5.62 -6.84
N LYS A 54 15.72 -5.51 -6.49
CA LYS A 54 14.70 -6.53 -6.78
C LYS A 54 13.71 -6.12 -7.86
N LEU A 55 13.64 -4.84 -8.19
CA LEU A 55 12.68 -4.27 -9.14
C LEU A 55 13.39 -3.47 -10.22
N PRO A 56 12.86 -3.44 -11.46
CA PRO A 56 13.34 -2.56 -12.51
C PRO A 56 13.41 -1.09 -12.07
N GLN A 57 14.49 -0.40 -12.48
CA GLN A 57 14.77 0.97 -12.05
C GLN A 57 13.63 1.95 -12.37
N ASN A 58 12.97 1.78 -13.52
CA ASN A 58 11.82 2.60 -13.93
C ASN A 58 10.62 2.48 -12.97
N ILE A 59 10.45 1.34 -12.29
CA ILE A 59 9.40 1.15 -11.27
C ILE A 59 9.84 1.82 -9.96
N VAL A 60 11.10 1.60 -9.56
CA VAL A 60 11.66 2.11 -8.30
C VAL A 60 11.74 3.64 -8.28
N GLU A 61 11.99 4.28 -9.42
CA GLU A 61 12.11 5.74 -9.54
C GLU A 61 10.80 6.43 -9.94
N ARG A 62 9.71 5.67 -10.11
CA ARG A 62 8.43 6.24 -10.53
C ARG A 62 7.90 7.25 -9.50
N LYS A 63 7.77 8.52 -9.93
CA LYS A 63 7.24 9.60 -9.08
C LYS A 63 5.72 9.71 -9.11
N ASN A 64 5.10 9.30 -10.22
CA ASN A 64 3.65 9.26 -10.33
C ASN A 64 3.10 8.25 -9.31
N LYS A 65 2.24 8.71 -8.39
CA LYS A 65 1.53 7.87 -7.43
C LYS A 65 0.08 7.80 -7.87
N ILE A 66 -0.30 6.66 -8.43
CA ILE A 66 -1.69 6.38 -8.78
C ILE A 66 -2.35 5.75 -7.55
N GLY A 67 -3.35 6.42 -6.99
CA GLY A 67 -4.20 5.85 -5.95
C GLY A 67 -5.14 4.83 -6.56
N ILE A 68 -5.37 3.73 -5.86
CA ILE A 68 -6.45 2.79 -6.20
C ILE A 68 -7.69 3.35 -5.53
N ASN A 69 -8.68 3.82 -6.28
CA ASN A 69 -9.92 4.28 -5.69
C ASN A 69 -10.65 3.09 -5.05
N ALA A 70 -11.35 3.34 -3.93
CA ALA A 70 -12.28 2.33 -3.41
C ALA A 70 -13.32 2.05 -4.51
N PRO A 71 -13.80 0.80 -4.67
CA PRO A 71 -14.86 0.50 -5.63
C PRO A 71 -16.11 1.24 -5.17
N MET A 72 -16.29 2.44 -5.71
CA MET A 72 -17.51 3.22 -5.63
C MET A 72 -18.27 2.81 -6.88
N ILE A 73 -19.42 2.16 -6.68
CA ILE A 73 -20.56 1.99 -7.62
C ILE A 73 -20.97 0.54 -7.88
N GLU A 74 -20.08 -0.44 -8.12
CA GLU A 74 -20.58 -1.75 -8.63
C GLU A 74 -21.00 -2.78 -7.57
N VAL A 75 -20.37 -2.81 -6.39
CA VAL A 75 -20.74 -3.76 -5.31
C VAL A 75 -22.01 -3.39 -4.54
N ALA A 76 -22.56 -2.18 -4.78
CA ALA A 76 -23.78 -1.71 -4.12
C ALA A 76 -25.06 -2.06 -4.91
N GLN A 77 -24.95 -2.43 -6.19
CA GLN A 77 -26.09 -2.74 -7.05
C GLN A 77 -26.42 -4.24 -7.12
N TRP A 78 -25.59 -5.09 -6.51
CA TRP A 78 -25.79 -6.55 -6.42
C TRP A 78 -26.52 -7.00 -5.15
N SER A 79 -27.09 -6.06 -4.40
CA SER A 79 -27.91 -6.33 -3.21
C SER A 79 -29.35 -5.84 -3.37
N SER A 80 -29.84 -5.79 -4.61
CA SER A 80 -31.26 -5.59 -4.95
C SER A 80 -31.91 -6.93 -5.25
#